data_AF-A0A960XHY6-F1
#
_entry.id   AF-A0A960XHY6-F1
#
_cell.length_a   1.000
_cell.length_b   1.000
_cell.length_c   1.000
_cell.angle_alpha   90.00
_cell.angle_beta   90.00
_cell.angle_gamma   90.00
#
_symmetry.space_group_name_H-M   'P 1'
#
loop_
_entity.id
_entity.type
_entity.pdbx_description
1 polymer ?
#
loop_
_entity_poly.entity_id
_entity_poly.type
_entity_poly.pdbx_seq_one_letter_code
_entity_poly.pdbx_strand_id
1 'polypeptide(L)'
;MKEPKEPYKLPKRFRVSRGTLWFDHFMNYFIVVGGISVIAAVMGIFVFIFFQILPLFQGARVTELSKHKLTESLDEIKAVDMDEWAELPMMIHADGSLEYLDLSGKRDFAEPKATFNAGEVVEVLNYNPLNRILAAASQSGKFAYAHLGYRAEFDENTKRTIHPELTVSDWFPLAKEGEQITAIDYGEGDTNKMAAALCVDNSGNQHLRAVTLQQKRSLFGGGGNISIGQSFDLTSQIDERVQSLDVSSNGNLVLAIAESGQIFLFIHEENQLSLRQRFWPFDNLEEKQIGKTGFLLGDGSVVFTSKSGHNRIFSLSLDYNEGKR
;
A
#
# COMPACT_ATOMS: atom_id res chain seq x y z
N MET A 1 53.46 -35.75 -84.44
CA MET A 1 52.52 -34.73 -83.92
C MET A 1 51.28 -35.47 -83.44
N LYS A 2 50.99 -35.44 -82.13
CA LYS A 2 49.76 -36.04 -81.58
C LYS A 2 48.59 -35.11 -81.90
N GLU A 3 47.56 -35.63 -82.55
CA GLU A 3 46.29 -34.92 -82.76
C GLU A 3 45.65 -34.55 -81.41
N PRO A 4 44.98 -33.38 -81.31
CA PRO A 4 44.30 -32.96 -80.10
C PRO A 4 43.07 -33.83 -79.86
N LYS A 5 42.94 -34.39 -78.64
CA LYS A 5 41.74 -35.11 -78.21
C LYS A 5 40.55 -34.15 -78.22
N GLU A 6 39.49 -34.54 -78.93
CA GLU A 6 38.18 -33.85 -78.90
C GLU A 6 37.69 -33.63 -77.46
N PRO A 7 37.06 -32.47 -77.17
CA PRO A 7 36.52 -32.20 -75.85
C PRO A 7 35.42 -33.20 -75.49
N TYR A 8 35.55 -33.80 -74.31
CA TYR A 8 34.62 -34.79 -73.76
C TYR A 8 33.17 -34.26 -73.74
N LYS A 9 32.29 -34.86 -74.56
CA LYS A 9 30.85 -34.54 -74.60
C LYS A 9 30.13 -35.28 -73.47
N LEU A 10 29.56 -34.51 -72.52
CA LEU A 10 28.82 -35.07 -71.37
C LEU A 10 27.66 -36.00 -71.80
N PRO A 11 27.50 -37.19 -71.18
CA PRO A 11 26.43 -38.13 -71.50
C PRO A 11 25.03 -37.57 -71.25
N LYS A 12 24.06 -37.86 -72.14
CA LYS A 12 22.66 -37.36 -72.09
C LYS A 12 21.93 -37.60 -70.77
N ARG A 13 22.29 -38.63 -69.99
CA ARG A 13 21.69 -38.94 -68.67
C ARG A 13 22.00 -37.90 -67.58
N PHE A 14 22.97 -37.01 -67.82
CA PHE A 14 23.31 -35.91 -66.92
C PHE A 14 22.76 -34.55 -67.39
N ARG A 15 21.94 -34.52 -68.45
CA ARG A 15 21.27 -33.29 -68.90
C ARG A 15 19.99 -33.08 -68.11
N VAL A 16 20.05 -32.12 -67.19
CA VAL A 16 18.92 -31.68 -66.37
C VAL A 16 17.81 -31.11 -67.27
N SER A 17 16.55 -31.43 -66.97
CA SER A 17 15.42 -30.92 -67.75
C SER A 17 15.32 -29.39 -67.66
N ARG A 18 14.87 -28.73 -68.73
CA ARG A 18 14.70 -27.26 -68.73
C ARG A 18 13.70 -26.77 -67.67
N GLY A 19 12.69 -27.59 -67.34
CA GLY A 19 11.73 -27.29 -66.27
C GLY A 19 12.36 -27.34 -64.88
N THR A 20 13.24 -28.31 -64.63
CA THR A 20 13.99 -28.41 -63.37
C THR A 20 14.92 -27.21 -63.18
N LEU A 21 15.63 -26.78 -64.22
CA LEU A 21 16.51 -25.60 -64.17
C LEU A 21 15.73 -24.31 -63.89
N TRP A 22 14.52 -24.17 -64.44
CA TRP A 22 13.66 -23.01 -64.16
C TRP A 22 13.13 -23.00 -62.73
N PHE A 23 12.70 -24.17 -62.23
CA PHE A 23 12.24 -24.31 -60.84
C PHE A 23 13.36 -24.08 -59.82
N ASP A 24 14.58 -24.56 -60.12
CA ASP A 24 15.78 -24.33 -59.31
C ASP A 24 16.11 -22.83 -59.22
N HIS A 25 16.02 -22.11 -60.34
CA HIS A 25 16.21 -20.66 -60.37
C HIS A 25 15.13 -19.93 -59.55
N PHE A 26 13.86 -20.32 -59.67
CA PHE A 26 12.77 -19.76 -58.88
C PHE A 26 12.96 -20.01 -57.37
N MET A 27 13.36 -21.23 -56.99
CA MET A 27 13.65 -21.57 -55.59
C MET A 27 14.79 -20.75 -55.01
N ASN A 28 15.85 -20.51 -55.78
CA ASN A 28 16.96 -19.68 -55.35
C ASN A 28 16.50 -18.23 -55.08
N TYR A 29 15.68 -17.65 -55.97
CA TYR A 29 15.10 -16.32 -55.76
C TYR A 29 14.14 -16.29 -54.56
N PHE A 30 13.29 -17.30 -54.38
CA PHE A 30 12.34 -17.37 -53.28
C PHE A 30 13.05 -17.41 -51.91
N ILE A 31 14.13 -18.20 -51.79
CA ILE A 31 14.94 -18.28 -50.56
C ILE A 31 15.61 -16.93 -50.25
N VAL A 32 16.18 -16.27 -51.26
CA VAL A 32 16.84 -14.97 -51.09
C VAL A 32 15.83 -13.91 -50.67
N VAL A 33 14.67 -13.82 -51.33
CA VAL A 33 13.60 -12.87 -50.98
C VAL A 33 13.02 -13.17 -49.60
N GLY A 34 12.81 -14.45 -49.27
CA GLY A 34 12.35 -14.88 -47.96
C GLY A 34 13.31 -14.49 -46.84
N GLY A 35 14.62 -14.71 -47.03
CA GLY A 35 15.66 -14.29 -46.09
C GLY A 35 15.70 -12.78 -45.88
N ILE A 36 15.65 -12.00 -46.96
CA ILE A 36 15.59 -10.53 -46.89
C ILE A 36 14.33 -10.06 -46.17
N SER A 37 13.17 -10.70 -46.43
CA SER A 37 11.91 -10.39 -45.77
C SER A 37 11.98 -10.63 -44.26
N VAL A 38 12.56 -11.75 -43.82
CA VAL A 38 12.74 -12.04 -42.40
C VAL A 38 13.67 -11.02 -41.73
N ILE A 39 14.80 -10.69 -42.37
CA ILE A 39 15.72 -9.66 -41.84
C ILE A 39 15.01 -8.31 -41.74
N ALA A 40 14.27 -7.91 -42.78
CA ALA A 40 13.51 -6.67 -42.77
C ALA A 40 12.43 -6.66 -41.67
N ALA A 41 11.74 -7.77 -41.44
CA ALA A 41 10.76 -7.91 -40.36
C ALA A 41 11.42 -7.77 -38.98
N VAL A 42 12.56 -8.45 -38.76
CA VAL A 42 13.32 -8.37 -37.50
C VAL A 42 13.84 -6.94 -37.27
N MET A 43 14.41 -6.29 -38.30
CA MET A 43 14.81 -4.87 -38.20
C MET A 43 13.62 -3.96 -37.92
N GLY A 44 12.48 -4.20 -38.55
CA GLY A 44 11.24 -3.45 -38.29
C GLY A 44 10.80 -3.56 -36.83
N ILE A 45 10.84 -4.77 -36.26
CA ILE A 45 10.55 -4.98 -34.83
C ILE A 45 11.57 -4.26 -33.95
N PHE A 46 12.87 -4.31 -34.27
CA PHE A 46 13.89 -3.58 -33.50
C PHE A 46 13.66 -2.08 -33.51
N VAL A 47 13.35 -1.49 -34.67
CA VAL A 47 13.02 -0.08 -34.79
C VAL A 47 11.76 0.26 -33.99
N PHE A 48 10.73 -0.59 -34.06
CA PHE A 48 9.51 -0.43 -33.27
C PHE A 48 9.80 -0.44 -31.76
N ILE A 49 10.53 -1.45 -31.27
CA ILE A 49 10.92 -1.54 -29.86
C ILE A 49 11.77 -0.32 -29.47
N PHE A 50 12.71 0.08 -30.31
CA PHE A 50 13.55 1.25 -30.07
C PHE A 50 12.72 2.53 -29.90
N PHE A 51 11.70 2.75 -30.74
CA PHE A 51 10.79 3.88 -30.59
C PHE A 51 9.92 3.79 -29.34
N GLN A 52 9.54 2.59 -28.90
CA GLN A 52 8.77 2.39 -27.66
C GLN A 52 9.59 2.62 -26.39
N ILE A 53 10.92 2.38 -26.43
CA ILE A 53 11.78 2.62 -25.25
C ILE A 53 12.24 4.07 -25.13
N LEU A 54 12.32 4.84 -26.23
CA LEU A 54 12.75 6.24 -26.18
C LEU A 54 11.94 7.10 -25.17
N PRO A 55 10.60 6.98 -25.06
CA PRO A 55 9.82 7.65 -24.02
C PRO A 55 10.26 7.33 -22.59
N LEU A 56 10.79 6.14 -22.31
CA LEU A 56 11.23 5.76 -20.95
C LEU A 56 12.46 6.54 -20.49
N PHE A 57 13.23 7.11 -21.43
CA PHE A 57 14.36 7.98 -21.12
C PHE A 57 13.96 9.46 -20.95
N GLN A 58 12.69 9.81 -21.21
CA GLN A 58 12.19 11.14 -20.95
C GLN A 58 11.88 11.29 -19.45
N GLY A 59 12.21 12.44 -18.87
CA GLY A 59 11.85 12.72 -17.48
C GLY A 59 10.33 12.75 -17.28
N ALA A 60 9.86 12.37 -16.09
CA ALA A 60 8.45 12.47 -15.74
C ALA A 60 8.01 13.94 -15.81
N ARG A 61 6.97 14.22 -16.60
CA ARG A 61 6.35 15.54 -16.69
C ARG A 61 4.98 15.49 -16.03
N VAL A 62 4.80 16.26 -14.96
CA VAL A 62 3.51 16.42 -14.30
C VAL A 62 2.82 17.64 -14.92
N THR A 63 1.62 17.44 -15.46
CA THR A 63 0.75 18.50 -15.97
C THR A 63 -0.57 18.45 -15.21
N GLU A 64 -1.03 19.60 -14.74
CA GLU A 64 -2.34 19.73 -14.10
C GLU A 64 -3.44 19.41 -15.13
N LEU A 65 -4.19 18.33 -14.90
CA LEU A 65 -5.29 17.91 -15.77
C LEU A 65 -6.59 18.63 -15.41
N SER A 66 -6.83 18.83 -14.12
CA SER A 66 -7.99 19.54 -13.60
C SER A 66 -7.77 19.98 -12.15
N LYS A 67 -8.54 20.98 -11.73
CA LYS A 67 -8.58 21.48 -10.36
C LYS A 67 -10.01 21.48 -9.88
N HIS A 68 -10.23 20.84 -8.74
CA HIS A 68 -11.54 20.76 -8.10
C HIS A 68 -11.48 21.52 -6.78
N LYS A 69 -12.49 22.36 -6.54
CA LYS A 69 -12.67 22.99 -5.24
C LYS A 69 -13.30 21.94 -4.34
N LEU A 70 -12.66 21.63 -3.23
CA LEU A 70 -13.25 20.79 -2.21
C LEU A 70 -14.50 21.48 -1.66
N THR A 71 -15.52 20.70 -1.28
CA THR A 71 -16.67 21.25 -0.56
C THR A 71 -16.16 22.05 0.64
N GLU A 72 -16.81 23.15 0.98
CA GLU A 72 -16.52 23.92 2.20
C GLU A 72 -16.99 23.13 3.43
N SER A 73 -16.53 21.87 3.56
CA SER A 73 -16.60 21.14 4.82
C SER A 73 -15.84 21.98 5.84
N LEU A 74 -16.48 22.26 6.97
CA LEU A 74 -15.91 23.06 8.06
C LEU A 74 -14.82 22.29 8.80
N ASP A 75 -14.70 20.99 8.55
CA ASP A 75 -13.84 20.08 9.29
C ASP A 75 -12.52 19.79 8.55
N GLU A 76 -11.49 19.54 9.34
CA GLU A 76 -10.13 19.28 8.85
C GLU A 76 -10.08 17.96 8.08
N ILE A 77 -9.58 18.00 6.84
CA ILE A 77 -9.29 16.78 6.07
C ILE A 77 -8.06 16.11 6.67
N LYS A 78 -8.24 14.94 7.28
CA LYS A 78 -7.17 14.15 7.91
C LYS A 78 -6.39 13.33 6.90
N ALA A 79 -7.07 12.79 5.90
CA ALA A 79 -6.44 11.96 4.88
C ALA A 79 -7.19 12.02 3.55
N VAL A 80 -6.47 11.63 2.49
CA VAL A 80 -7.02 11.44 1.16
C VAL A 80 -6.58 10.06 0.68
N ASP A 81 -7.49 9.34 0.06
CA ASP A 81 -7.24 8.03 -0.55
C ASP A 81 -7.84 7.98 -1.95
N MET A 82 -7.47 6.98 -2.75
CA MET A 82 -7.94 6.79 -4.11
C MET A 82 -8.08 5.32 -4.45
N ASP A 83 -9.07 5.02 -5.28
CA ASP A 83 -9.29 3.70 -5.86
C ASP A 83 -8.17 3.31 -6.84
N GLU A 84 -8.11 2.03 -7.17
CA GLU A 84 -7.09 1.45 -8.04
C GLU A 84 -7.13 1.97 -9.48
N TRP A 85 -8.22 2.64 -9.90
CA TRP A 85 -8.40 3.18 -11.25
C TRP A 85 -8.29 4.70 -11.32
N ALA A 86 -8.06 5.38 -10.19
CA ALA A 86 -8.00 6.83 -10.09
C ALA A 86 -9.29 7.53 -10.58
N GLU A 87 -10.44 6.92 -10.31
CA GLU A 87 -11.77 7.36 -10.75
C GLU A 87 -12.59 8.01 -9.62
N LEU A 88 -12.34 7.61 -8.37
CA LEU A 88 -13.15 7.97 -7.21
C LEU A 88 -12.29 8.24 -5.97
N PRO A 89 -11.46 9.30 -5.94
CA PRO A 89 -10.77 9.73 -4.73
C PRO A 89 -11.74 10.02 -3.58
N MET A 90 -11.29 9.67 -2.38
CA MET A 90 -11.99 9.83 -1.11
C MET A 90 -11.24 10.82 -0.21
N MET A 91 -11.98 11.71 0.45
CA MET A 91 -11.49 12.61 1.47
C MET A 91 -12.06 12.15 2.82
N ILE A 92 -11.16 11.97 3.78
CA ILE A 92 -11.47 11.53 5.15
C ILE A 92 -11.35 12.76 6.06
N HIS A 93 -12.47 13.16 6.66
CA HIS A 93 -12.54 14.30 7.58
C HIS A 93 -12.34 13.87 9.03
N ALA A 94 -11.91 14.81 9.88
CA ALA A 94 -11.59 14.57 11.28
C ALA A 94 -12.79 14.05 12.11
N ASP A 95 -14.01 14.43 11.75
CA ASP A 95 -15.26 14.00 12.37
C ASP A 95 -15.68 12.57 11.97
N GLY A 96 -14.91 11.92 11.09
CA GLY A 96 -15.21 10.60 10.54
C GLY A 96 -16.10 10.64 9.30
N SER A 97 -16.47 11.80 8.77
CA SER A 97 -17.18 11.89 7.50
C SER A 97 -16.25 11.58 6.30
N LEU A 98 -16.82 10.93 5.28
CA LEU A 98 -16.15 10.50 4.07
C LEU A 98 -16.87 11.09 2.85
N GLU A 99 -16.13 11.85 2.06
CA GLU A 99 -16.61 12.44 0.81
C GLU A 99 -15.87 11.82 -0.37
N TYR A 100 -16.57 11.54 -1.45
CA TYR A 100 -16.00 10.96 -2.67
C TYR A 100 -16.14 11.94 -3.83
N LEU A 101 -15.17 11.98 -4.73
CA LEU A 101 -15.19 12.84 -5.93
C LEU A 101 -15.16 11.96 -7.18
N ASP A 102 -16.22 11.97 -7.98
CA ASP A 102 -16.31 11.17 -9.22
C ASP A 102 -15.56 11.85 -10.36
N LEU A 103 -14.33 11.41 -10.62
CA LEU A 103 -13.49 11.89 -11.71
C LEU A 103 -13.84 11.25 -13.07
N SER A 104 -14.57 10.13 -13.08
CA SER A 104 -14.88 9.34 -14.29
C SER A 104 -16.05 9.92 -15.09
N GLY A 105 -17.04 10.47 -14.41
CA GLY A 105 -18.27 10.99 -15.01
C GLY A 105 -18.25 12.51 -15.14
N LYS A 106 -18.68 13.19 -14.08
CA LYS A 106 -18.99 14.64 -14.11
C LYS A 106 -17.97 15.51 -13.37
N ARG A 107 -17.03 14.92 -12.65
CA ARG A 107 -16.06 15.63 -11.79
C ARG A 107 -16.73 16.46 -10.69
N ASP A 108 -17.79 15.88 -10.13
CA ASP A 108 -18.55 16.38 -8.99
C ASP A 108 -18.42 15.42 -7.81
N PHE A 109 -18.76 15.87 -6.60
CA PHE A 109 -18.82 14.98 -5.44
C PHE A 109 -19.87 13.88 -5.67
N ALA A 110 -19.46 12.64 -5.48
CA ALA A 110 -20.30 11.47 -5.62
C ALA A 110 -21.13 11.25 -4.35
N GLU A 111 -22.42 10.98 -4.54
CA GLU A 111 -23.23 10.33 -3.52
C GLU A 111 -23.04 8.81 -3.61
N PRO A 112 -22.93 8.07 -2.49
CA PRO A 112 -23.23 8.53 -1.13
C PRO A 112 -22.02 9.18 -0.44
N LYS A 113 -22.29 10.23 0.35
CA LYS A 113 -21.44 10.54 1.50
C LYS A 113 -21.57 9.41 2.52
N ALA A 114 -20.46 8.95 3.06
CA ALA A 114 -20.44 7.95 4.13
C ALA A 114 -19.95 8.62 5.41
N THR A 115 -20.30 8.06 6.56
CA THR A 115 -19.80 8.55 7.84
C THR A 115 -19.41 7.37 8.69
N PHE A 116 -18.21 7.43 9.25
CA PHE A 116 -17.82 6.66 10.40
C PHE A 116 -18.62 7.17 11.61
N ASN A 117 -19.89 6.76 11.72
CA ASN A 117 -20.66 7.02 12.93
C ASN A 117 -21.50 5.79 13.27
N ALA A 118 -20.86 4.85 13.96
CA ALA A 118 -21.51 3.68 14.54
C ALA A 118 -22.15 4.00 15.92
N GLY A 119 -22.74 5.18 16.09
CA GLY A 119 -23.50 5.55 17.30
C GLY A 119 -22.71 6.25 18.42
N GLU A 120 -21.47 6.68 18.16
CA GLU A 120 -20.67 7.51 19.07
C GLU A 120 -20.04 8.68 18.28
N VAL A 121 -19.76 9.78 18.98
CA VAL A 121 -19.06 10.94 18.40
C VAL A 121 -17.57 10.62 18.30
N VAL A 122 -17.02 10.75 17.09
CA VAL A 122 -15.59 10.58 16.80
C VAL A 122 -14.85 11.82 17.32
N GLU A 123 -13.84 11.60 18.17
CA GLU A 123 -12.98 12.66 18.72
C GLU A 123 -11.55 12.57 18.16
N VAL A 124 -11.06 11.34 18.00
CA VAL A 124 -9.72 11.07 17.45
C VAL A 124 -9.86 10.10 16.31
N LEU A 125 -9.14 10.36 15.23
CA LEU A 125 -9.17 9.57 14.01
C LEU A 125 -7.75 9.35 13.51
N ASN A 126 -7.43 8.10 13.15
CA ASN A 126 -6.23 7.76 12.42
C ASN A 126 -6.56 6.89 11.22
N TYR A 127 -5.85 7.08 10.11
CA TYR A 127 -6.05 6.34 8.88
C TYR A 127 -4.76 5.65 8.47
N ASN A 128 -4.84 4.32 8.33
CA ASN A 128 -3.76 3.50 7.81
C ASN A 128 -3.99 3.22 6.30
N PRO A 129 -3.21 3.84 5.40
CA PRO A 129 -3.38 3.66 3.97
C PRO A 129 -2.91 2.30 3.45
N LEU A 130 -2.07 1.57 4.19
CA LEU A 130 -1.48 0.32 3.72
C LEU A 130 -2.53 -0.80 3.59
N ASN A 131 -3.45 -0.85 4.55
CA ASN A 131 -4.55 -1.81 4.61
C ASN A 131 -5.94 -1.13 4.50
N ARG A 132 -5.98 0.18 4.23
CA ARG A 132 -7.18 1.02 4.16
C ARG A 132 -8.09 0.86 5.37
N ILE A 133 -7.51 0.91 6.58
CA ILE A 133 -8.26 0.84 7.83
C ILE A 133 -8.29 2.20 8.50
N LEU A 134 -9.49 2.60 8.92
CA LEU A 134 -9.72 3.76 9.75
C LEU A 134 -9.86 3.32 11.21
N ALA A 135 -9.13 3.92 12.13
CA ALA A 135 -9.28 3.74 13.57
C ALA A 135 -9.84 5.04 14.17
N ALA A 136 -10.89 4.93 14.97
CA ALA A 136 -11.48 6.08 15.64
C ALA A 136 -11.62 5.82 17.13
N ALA A 137 -11.50 6.89 17.91
CA ALA A 137 -11.82 6.89 19.33
C ALA A 137 -12.92 7.91 19.63
N SER A 138 -13.82 7.55 20.54
CA SER A 138 -14.91 8.41 20.96
C SER A 138 -14.62 9.13 22.26
N GLN A 139 -15.42 10.15 22.55
CA GLN A 139 -15.36 10.90 23.80
C GLN A 139 -15.59 10.00 25.04
N SER A 140 -16.27 8.86 24.89
CA SER A 140 -16.53 7.91 25.99
C SER A 140 -15.35 6.97 26.29
N GLY A 141 -14.21 7.14 25.60
CA GLY A 141 -13.01 6.31 25.82
C GLY A 141 -13.08 4.94 25.13
N LYS A 142 -13.99 4.77 24.18
CA LYS A 142 -14.07 3.59 23.31
C LYS A 142 -13.33 3.83 22.01
N PHE A 143 -13.02 2.75 21.31
CA PHE A 143 -12.53 2.79 19.94
C PHE A 143 -13.38 1.91 19.02
N ALA A 144 -13.39 2.24 17.75
CA ALA A 144 -13.91 1.41 16.68
C ALA A 144 -12.94 1.48 15.50
N TYR A 145 -13.11 0.58 14.54
CA TYR A 145 -12.37 0.62 13.29
C TYR A 145 -13.30 0.39 12.10
N ALA A 146 -12.85 0.76 10.90
CA ALA A 146 -13.60 0.52 9.68
C ALA A 146 -12.67 0.14 8.54
N HIS A 147 -13.12 -0.84 7.75
CA HIS A 147 -12.48 -1.18 6.49
C HIS A 147 -13.07 -0.28 5.39
N LEU A 148 -12.16 0.37 4.67
CA LEU A 148 -12.46 1.17 3.50
C LEU A 148 -12.09 0.35 2.26
N GLY A 149 -12.98 0.34 1.26
CA GLY A 149 -12.78 -0.42 0.05
C GLY A 149 -13.49 0.19 -1.16
N TYR A 150 -13.19 -0.37 -2.32
CA TYR A 150 -13.84 -0.06 -3.58
C TYR A 150 -14.25 -1.35 -4.26
N ARG A 151 -15.48 -1.38 -4.79
CA ARG A 151 -15.98 -2.50 -5.60
C ARG A 151 -16.32 -2.01 -7.00
N ALA A 152 -15.71 -2.65 -7.99
CA ALA A 152 -16.04 -2.43 -9.39
C ALA A 152 -17.24 -3.30 -9.80
N GLU A 153 -18.24 -2.67 -10.38
CA GLU A 153 -19.36 -3.33 -11.05
C GLU A 153 -19.32 -3.03 -12.55
N PHE A 154 -19.65 -4.02 -13.37
CA PHE A 154 -19.66 -3.89 -14.83
C PHE A 154 -21.08 -4.11 -15.35
N ASP A 155 -21.57 -3.18 -16.17
CA ASP A 155 -22.86 -3.32 -16.84
C ASP A 155 -22.80 -4.28 -18.05
N GLU A 156 -23.95 -4.51 -18.69
CA GLU A 156 -24.08 -5.36 -19.88
C GLU A 156 -23.20 -4.87 -21.07
N ASN A 157 -22.84 -3.58 -21.10
CA ASN A 157 -22.00 -2.96 -22.11
C ASN A 157 -20.52 -2.91 -21.71
N THR A 158 -20.11 -3.64 -20.66
CA THR A 158 -18.76 -3.66 -20.09
C THR A 158 -18.29 -2.31 -19.51
N LYS A 159 -19.22 -1.39 -19.26
CA LYS A 159 -18.91 -0.12 -18.60
C LYS A 159 -18.78 -0.36 -17.10
N ARG A 160 -17.66 0.10 -16.54
CA ARG A 160 -17.36 0.01 -15.11
C ARG A 160 -18.00 1.16 -14.34
N THR A 161 -18.48 0.84 -13.14
CA THR A 161 -18.84 1.80 -12.09
C THR A 161 -18.13 1.40 -10.80
N ILE A 162 -17.51 2.35 -10.10
CA ILE A 162 -16.83 2.11 -8.83
C ILE A 162 -17.77 2.50 -7.68
N HIS A 163 -17.96 1.57 -6.75
CA HIS A 163 -18.75 1.78 -5.55
C HIS A 163 -17.85 1.79 -4.32
N PRO A 164 -17.92 2.82 -3.47
CA PRO A 164 -17.21 2.80 -2.21
C PRO A 164 -17.85 1.81 -1.24
N GLU A 165 -17.02 1.18 -0.42
CA GLU A 165 -17.45 0.26 0.63
C GLU A 165 -16.87 0.72 1.97
N LEU A 166 -17.74 0.83 2.98
CA LEU A 166 -17.37 1.14 4.35
C LEU A 166 -17.99 0.09 5.26
N THR A 167 -17.15 -0.68 5.96
CA THR A 167 -17.59 -1.65 6.97
C THR A 167 -17.07 -1.23 8.33
N VAL A 168 -17.96 -0.73 9.19
CA VAL A 168 -17.61 -0.23 10.54
C VAL A 168 -17.82 -1.33 11.58
N SER A 169 -16.90 -1.45 12.53
CA SER A 169 -17.01 -2.36 13.67
C SER A 169 -17.97 -1.84 14.74
N ASP A 170 -18.23 -2.67 15.75
CA ASP A 170 -18.75 -2.20 17.04
C ASP A 170 -17.73 -1.29 17.74
N TRP A 171 -18.19 -0.55 18.76
CA TRP A 171 -17.34 0.21 19.67
C TRP A 171 -16.89 -0.64 20.85
N PHE A 172 -15.58 -0.68 21.08
CA PHE A 172 -14.96 -1.46 22.13
C PHE A 172 -14.31 -0.54 23.20
N PRO A 173 -14.38 -0.90 24.49
CA PRO A 173 -13.72 -0.13 25.53
C PRO A 173 -12.19 -0.25 25.42
N LEU A 174 -11.47 0.86 25.60
CA LEU A 174 -10.01 0.88 25.61
C LEU A 174 -9.44 1.78 26.72
N ALA A 175 -9.97 2.99 26.87
CA ALA A 175 -9.60 3.87 27.98
C ALA A 175 -10.29 3.45 29.28
N LYS A 176 -9.68 3.81 30.43
CA LYS A 176 -10.36 3.68 31.72
C LYS A 176 -11.34 4.83 31.91
N GLU A 177 -12.28 4.64 32.84
CA GLU A 177 -13.23 5.68 33.23
C GLU A 177 -12.48 6.94 33.69
N GLY A 178 -12.84 8.10 33.11
CA GLY A 178 -12.21 9.38 33.39
C GLY A 178 -10.93 9.67 32.60
N GLU A 179 -10.54 8.80 31.66
CA GLU A 179 -9.46 9.06 30.71
C GLU A 179 -10.04 9.44 29.32
N GLN A 180 -9.35 10.35 28.64
CA GLN A 180 -9.65 10.71 27.25
C GLN A 180 -8.58 10.14 26.30
N ILE A 181 -9.01 9.55 25.20
CA ILE A 181 -8.09 9.11 24.13
C ILE A 181 -7.65 10.33 23.32
N THR A 182 -6.35 10.44 23.06
CA THR A 182 -5.71 11.56 22.34
C THR A 182 -4.97 11.12 21.07
N ALA A 183 -4.61 9.84 20.97
CA ALA A 183 -4.11 9.19 19.77
C ALA A 183 -4.60 7.74 19.75
N ILE A 184 -4.88 7.20 18.57
CA ILE A 184 -5.36 5.83 18.37
C ILE A 184 -4.72 5.28 17.11
N ASP A 185 -4.36 4.00 17.11
CA ASP A 185 -4.06 3.28 15.88
C ASP A 185 -4.51 1.82 15.99
N TYR A 186 -4.71 1.19 14.84
CA TYR A 186 -5.22 -0.18 14.73
C TYR A 186 -4.51 -0.97 13.62
N GLY A 187 -4.17 -2.21 13.95
CA GLY A 187 -3.59 -3.19 13.06
C GLY A 187 -4.36 -4.50 13.07
N GLU A 188 -4.48 -5.13 11.91
CA GLU A 188 -5.21 -6.38 11.70
C GLU A 188 -4.49 -7.27 10.69
N GLY A 189 -3.89 -8.34 11.19
CA GLY A 189 -3.43 -9.47 10.39
C GLY A 189 -4.37 -10.67 10.49
N ASP A 190 -3.97 -11.77 9.85
CA ASP A 190 -4.74 -13.02 9.85
C ASP A 190 -4.89 -13.63 11.25
N THR A 191 -3.89 -13.42 12.10
CA THR A 191 -3.80 -14.03 13.43
C THR A 191 -4.14 -13.06 14.54
N ASN A 192 -3.66 -11.81 14.44
CA ASN A 192 -3.76 -10.82 15.50
C ASN A 192 -4.46 -9.55 15.01
N LYS A 193 -5.27 -8.98 15.91
CA LYS A 193 -5.94 -7.70 15.74
C LYS A 193 -5.66 -6.89 16.99
N MET A 194 -5.15 -5.68 16.85
CA MET A 194 -4.70 -4.87 17.98
C MET A 194 -5.05 -3.41 17.76
N ALA A 195 -5.60 -2.77 18.80
CA ALA A 195 -5.63 -1.33 18.92
C ALA A 195 -4.68 -0.88 20.02
N ALA A 196 -4.02 0.24 19.82
CA ALA A 196 -3.29 0.94 20.87
C ALA A 196 -3.71 2.39 20.91
N ALA A 197 -3.82 2.96 22.11
CA ALA A 197 -4.22 4.34 22.28
C ALA A 197 -3.42 5.03 23.37
N LEU A 198 -3.27 6.34 23.16
CA LEU A 198 -2.70 7.26 24.11
C LEU A 198 -3.82 7.93 24.88
N CYS A 199 -3.91 7.62 26.16
CA CYS A 199 -4.93 8.16 27.04
C CYS A 199 -4.35 9.24 27.94
N VAL A 200 -5.15 10.23 28.31
CA VAL A 200 -4.80 11.25 29.30
C VAL A 200 -5.88 11.28 30.38
N ASP A 201 -5.48 11.20 31.64
CA ASP A 201 -6.41 11.33 32.77
C ASP A 201 -6.73 12.80 33.10
N ASN A 202 -7.71 13.02 33.96
CA ASN A 202 -8.10 14.36 34.41
C ASN A 202 -6.98 15.16 35.11
N SER A 203 -5.90 14.50 35.55
CA SER A 203 -4.73 15.15 36.16
C SER A 203 -3.64 15.46 35.14
N GLY A 204 -3.83 15.11 33.86
CA GLY A 204 -2.86 15.29 32.79
C GLY A 204 -1.81 14.19 32.68
N ASN A 205 -1.91 13.12 33.49
CA ASN A 205 -1.00 11.99 33.34
C ASN A 205 -1.38 11.17 32.12
N GLN A 206 -0.35 10.70 31.43
CA GLN A 206 -0.50 9.96 30.20
C GLN A 206 -0.43 8.46 30.48
N HIS A 207 -1.32 7.70 29.83
CA HIS A 207 -1.40 6.25 29.93
C HIS A 207 -1.36 5.65 28.52
N LEU A 208 -0.43 4.73 28.26
CA LEU A 208 -0.39 3.98 27.00
C LEU A 208 -1.12 2.66 27.19
N ARG A 209 -2.20 2.46 26.44
CA ARG A 209 -3.06 1.28 26.52
C ARG A 209 -3.10 0.55 25.19
N ALA A 210 -3.20 -0.77 25.23
CA ALA A 210 -3.45 -1.58 24.05
C ALA A 210 -4.43 -2.70 24.36
N VAL A 211 -5.17 -3.14 23.35
CA VAL A 211 -6.07 -4.28 23.45
C VAL A 211 -5.96 -5.16 22.22
N THR A 212 -6.09 -6.47 22.40
CA THR A 212 -6.29 -7.40 21.28
C THR A 212 -7.76 -7.66 21.04
N LEU A 213 -8.13 -7.94 19.80
CA LEU A 213 -9.49 -8.38 19.44
C LEU A 213 -9.49 -9.86 19.08
N GLN A 214 -10.52 -10.57 19.50
CA GLN A 214 -10.74 -11.98 19.20
C GLN A 214 -12.06 -12.15 18.48
N GLN A 215 -12.08 -13.03 17.48
CA GLN A 215 -13.29 -13.36 16.72
C GLN A 215 -13.76 -14.77 17.09
N LYS A 216 -14.94 -14.88 17.69
CA LYS A 216 -15.56 -16.18 17.98
C LYS A 216 -16.22 -16.75 16.73
N ARG A 217 -15.52 -17.60 15.98
CA ARG A 217 -16.03 -18.23 14.75
C ARG A 217 -17.39 -18.90 15.00
N SER A 218 -18.40 -18.54 14.20
CA SER A 218 -19.69 -19.22 14.21
C SER A 218 -19.57 -20.60 13.57
N LEU A 219 -20.20 -21.61 14.17
CA LEU A 219 -20.25 -22.98 13.65
C LEU A 219 -21.05 -23.11 12.35
N PHE A 220 -21.83 -22.10 11.97
CA PHE A 220 -22.75 -22.13 10.83
C PHE A 220 -22.27 -21.33 9.61
N GLY A 221 -21.00 -20.91 9.55
CA GLY A 221 -20.48 -20.18 8.40
C GLY A 221 -21.04 -18.76 8.34
N GLY A 222 -20.61 -17.94 9.27
CA GLY A 222 -20.83 -16.50 9.31
C GLY A 222 -19.74 -15.89 10.19
N GLY A 223 -19.26 -14.71 9.82
CA GLY A 223 -18.25 -13.98 10.59
C GLY A 223 -18.60 -13.98 12.07
N GLY A 224 -17.65 -14.39 12.91
CA GLY A 224 -17.86 -14.46 14.34
C GLY A 224 -18.03 -13.09 14.97
N ASN A 225 -18.74 -13.01 16.11
CA ASN A 225 -18.72 -11.79 16.92
C ASN A 225 -17.29 -11.48 17.35
N ILE A 226 -16.91 -10.21 17.20
CA ILE A 226 -15.63 -9.68 17.64
C ILE A 226 -15.80 -9.17 19.07
N SER A 227 -14.82 -9.47 19.93
CA SER A 227 -14.79 -8.99 21.32
C SER A 227 -13.36 -8.64 21.72
N ILE A 228 -13.20 -7.84 22.78
CA ILE A 228 -11.92 -7.66 23.44
C ILE A 228 -11.37 -9.03 23.87
N GLY A 229 -10.12 -9.29 23.52
CA GLY A 229 -9.31 -10.41 24.00
C GLY A 229 -8.57 -10.02 25.28
N GLN A 230 -7.36 -9.51 25.12
CA GLN A 230 -6.51 -9.06 26.22
C GLN A 230 -6.41 -7.54 26.27
N SER A 231 -6.11 -7.00 27.45
CA SER A 231 -5.85 -5.58 27.66
C SER A 231 -4.49 -5.41 28.32
N PHE A 232 -3.73 -4.44 27.83
CA PHE A 232 -2.36 -4.15 28.23
C PHE A 232 -2.25 -2.69 28.68
N ASP A 233 -1.55 -2.49 29.81
CA ASP A 233 -1.15 -1.16 30.29
C ASP A 233 0.38 -1.07 30.15
N LEU A 234 0.83 -0.28 29.17
CA LEU A 234 2.23 -0.15 28.80
C LEU A 234 2.91 1.04 29.49
N THR A 235 2.13 1.81 30.27
CA THR A 235 2.53 3.10 30.84
C THR A 235 3.81 3.01 31.67
N SER A 236 3.97 1.96 32.48
CA SER A 236 5.14 1.78 33.35
C SER A 236 6.43 1.41 32.62
N GLN A 237 6.35 1.03 31.34
CA GLN A 237 7.50 0.64 30.51
C GLN A 237 8.12 1.85 29.79
N ILE A 238 7.46 3.01 29.86
CA ILE A 238 7.83 4.26 29.23
C ILE A 238 8.21 5.27 30.31
N ASP A 239 9.34 5.94 30.11
CA ASP A 239 9.93 6.94 31.01
C ASP A 239 9.85 8.37 30.47
N GLU A 240 9.18 8.56 29.34
CA GLU A 240 9.03 9.86 28.66
C GLU A 240 7.60 10.10 28.17
N ARG A 241 7.30 11.35 27.83
CA ARG A 241 6.00 11.71 27.26
C ARG A 241 5.94 11.28 25.79
N VAL A 242 4.88 10.57 25.43
CA VAL A 242 4.59 10.07 24.09
C VAL A 242 3.75 11.11 23.33
N GLN A 243 4.14 11.43 22.10
CA GLN A 243 3.40 12.34 21.23
C GLN A 243 2.47 11.62 20.25
N SER A 244 2.84 10.42 19.82
CA SER A 244 2.09 9.62 18.85
C SER A 244 2.43 8.14 19.00
N LEU A 245 1.62 7.27 18.39
CA LEU A 245 1.83 5.84 18.36
C LEU A 245 1.43 5.29 17.00
N ASP A 246 2.02 4.15 16.62
CA ASP A 246 1.60 3.36 15.45
C ASP A 246 1.46 1.88 15.86
N VAL A 247 0.51 1.18 15.25
CA VAL A 247 0.35 -0.27 15.33
C VAL A 247 0.70 -0.86 13.96
N SER A 248 1.50 -1.92 13.93
CA SER A 248 1.84 -2.59 12.67
C SER A 248 0.60 -3.14 11.97
N SER A 249 0.60 -3.21 10.64
CA SER A 249 -0.58 -3.66 9.89
C SER A 249 -1.04 -5.08 10.27
N ASN A 250 -0.13 -5.94 10.73
CA ASN A 250 -0.41 -7.29 11.22
C ASN A 250 -0.86 -7.38 12.70
N GLY A 251 -0.93 -6.26 13.43
CA GLY A 251 -1.39 -6.20 14.83
C GLY A 251 -0.43 -6.81 15.87
N ASN A 252 0.87 -6.89 15.56
CA ASN A 252 1.88 -7.52 16.43
C ASN A 252 2.84 -6.53 17.11
N LEU A 253 2.95 -5.31 16.60
CA LEU A 253 3.90 -4.32 17.07
C LEU A 253 3.16 -3.04 17.45
N VAL A 254 3.63 -2.39 18.51
CA VAL A 254 3.24 -1.02 18.86
C VAL A 254 4.51 -0.18 18.95
N LEU A 255 4.56 0.91 18.20
CA LEU A 255 5.55 1.96 18.36
C LEU A 255 4.94 3.07 19.21
N ALA A 256 5.60 3.43 20.31
CA ALA A 256 5.32 4.70 20.98
C ALA A 256 6.46 5.67 20.66
N ILE A 257 6.09 6.85 20.16
CA ILE A 257 7.01 7.89 19.72
C ILE A 257 7.03 9.00 20.77
N ALA A 258 8.17 9.17 21.46
CA ALA A 258 8.33 10.19 22.48
C ALA A 258 8.56 11.60 21.90
N GLU A 259 8.23 12.61 22.69
CA GLU A 259 8.47 14.03 22.35
C GLU A 259 9.97 14.33 22.13
N SER A 260 10.87 13.56 22.75
CA SER A 260 12.33 13.67 22.55
C SER A 260 12.82 13.11 21.21
N GLY A 261 11.98 12.36 20.50
CA GLY A 261 12.34 11.59 19.31
C GLY A 261 12.85 10.17 19.61
N GLN A 262 12.79 9.72 20.87
CA GLN A 262 12.98 8.30 21.21
C GLN A 262 11.79 7.45 20.73
N ILE A 263 12.08 6.24 20.28
CA ILE A 263 11.10 5.24 19.90
C ILE A 263 11.12 4.09 20.90
N PHE A 264 9.94 3.68 21.35
CA PHE A 264 9.70 2.51 22.17
C PHE A 264 8.98 1.46 21.31
N LEU A 265 9.64 0.34 21.01
CA LEU A 265 9.09 -0.76 20.22
C LEU A 265 8.58 -1.85 21.16
N PHE A 266 7.27 -2.06 21.17
CA PHE A 266 6.62 -3.16 21.86
C PHE A 266 6.28 -4.27 20.88
N ILE A 267 6.48 -5.52 21.30
CA ILE A 267 6.15 -6.71 20.51
C ILE A 267 5.14 -7.56 21.28
N HIS A 268 4.11 -8.01 20.58
CA HIS A 268 3.13 -8.95 21.07
C HIS A 268 3.61 -10.38 20.79
N GLU A 269 4.02 -11.08 21.85
CA GLU A 269 4.44 -12.48 21.79
C GLU A 269 3.58 -13.31 22.74
N GLU A 270 3.00 -14.38 22.20
CA GLU A 270 2.08 -15.30 22.87
C GLU A 270 0.83 -14.62 23.45
N ASN A 271 0.98 -13.94 24.58
CA ASN A 271 -0.08 -13.28 25.35
C ASN A 271 0.45 -12.05 26.11
N GLN A 272 1.64 -11.55 25.76
CA GLN A 272 2.26 -10.40 26.40
C GLN A 272 2.67 -9.37 25.35
N LEU A 273 2.39 -8.10 25.64
CA LEU A 273 2.89 -6.96 24.90
C LEU A 273 3.96 -6.27 25.77
N SER A 274 5.22 -6.41 25.37
CA SER A 274 6.35 -5.95 26.17
C SER A 274 7.34 -5.14 25.35
N LEU A 275 8.01 -4.20 26.01
CA LEU A 275 9.02 -3.36 25.41
C LEU A 275 10.23 -4.19 25.00
N ARG A 276 10.47 -4.29 23.69
CA ARG A 276 11.62 -5.01 23.13
C ARG A 276 12.83 -4.11 22.99
N GLN A 277 12.64 -2.91 22.46
CA GLN A 277 13.76 -2.05 22.09
C GLN A 277 13.43 -0.57 22.28
N ARG A 278 14.46 0.21 22.61
CA ARG A 278 14.47 1.67 22.56
C ARG A 278 15.54 2.14 21.59
N PHE A 279 15.25 3.12 20.76
CA PHE A 279 16.22 3.69 19.83
C PHE A 279 15.86 5.12 19.41
N TRP A 280 16.81 5.83 18.81
CA TRP A 280 16.64 7.21 18.35
C TRP A 280 16.94 7.30 16.86
N PRO A 281 15.92 7.44 16.00
CA PRO A 281 16.12 7.49 14.56
C PRO A 281 17.07 8.60 14.12
N PHE A 282 17.13 9.72 14.83
CA PHE A 282 17.86 10.94 14.45
C PHE A 282 18.79 11.44 15.56
N ASP A 283 19.42 10.55 16.34
CA ASP A 283 20.29 10.89 17.46
C ASP A 283 21.43 11.87 17.13
N ASN A 284 21.90 11.84 15.88
CA ASN A 284 22.96 12.64 15.31
C ASN A 284 22.50 14.01 14.77
N LEU A 285 21.21 14.30 14.75
CA LEU A 285 20.67 15.61 14.34
C LEU A 285 20.49 16.53 15.56
N GLU A 286 20.52 17.84 15.32
CA GLU A 286 20.14 18.82 16.34
C GLU A 286 18.65 18.73 16.66
N GLU A 287 17.81 18.66 15.63
CA GLU A 287 16.37 18.44 15.74
C GLU A 287 16.03 16.95 15.56
N LYS A 288 15.86 16.26 16.69
CA LYS A 288 15.66 14.80 16.77
C LYS A 288 14.21 14.38 16.70
N GLN A 289 13.29 15.33 16.87
CA GLN A 289 11.86 15.09 16.98
C GLN A 289 11.33 14.45 15.71
N ILE A 290 10.46 13.47 15.90
CA ILE A 290 9.78 12.77 14.82
C ILE A 290 8.59 13.61 14.37
N GLY A 291 8.50 13.88 13.07
CA GLY A 291 7.37 14.53 12.43
C GLY A 291 6.33 13.52 11.93
N LYS A 292 6.79 12.42 11.33
CA LYS A 292 5.90 11.35 10.84
C LYS A 292 6.60 9.99 10.87
N THR A 293 5.79 8.96 11.01
CA THR A 293 6.18 7.55 10.97
C THR A 293 5.25 6.78 10.05
N GLY A 294 5.70 5.61 9.61
CA GLY A 294 4.87 4.69 8.85
C GLY A 294 5.57 3.37 8.63
N PHE A 295 4.85 2.27 8.85
CA PHE A 295 5.29 0.95 8.47
C PHE A 295 5.38 0.82 6.94
N LEU A 296 6.41 0.12 6.48
CA LEU A 296 6.49 -0.31 5.09
C LEU A 296 5.73 -1.62 4.88
N LEU A 297 5.39 -1.93 3.63
CA LEU A 297 4.72 -3.17 3.26
C LEU A 297 5.43 -4.38 3.88
N GLY A 298 4.66 -5.20 4.60
CA GLY A 298 5.16 -6.37 5.32
C GLY A 298 5.63 -6.11 6.76
N ASP A 299 5.53 -4.88 7.26
CA ASP A 299 5.80 -4.45 8.65
C ASP A 299 7.21 -4.74 9.19
N GLY A 300 8.11 -5.31 8.39
CA GLY A 300 9.50 -5.58 8.80
C GLY A 300 10.40 -4.35 8.84
N SER A 301 9.88 -3.18 8.44
CA SER A 301 10.62 -1.91 8.44
C SER A 301 9.69 -0.73 8.65
N VAL A 302 10.24 0.34 9.21
CA VAL A 302 9.53 1.58 9.50
C VAL A 302 10.32 2.74 8.93
N VAL A 303 9.61 3.68 8.30
CA VAL A 303 10.16 4.97 7.88
C VAL A 303 9.88 5.98 8.98
N PHE A 304 10.91 6.73 9.34
CA PHE A 304 10.81 7.88 10.22
C PHE A 304 11.16 9.12 9.40
N THR A 305 10.36 10.18 9.57
CA THR A 305 10.62 11.51 9.04
C THR A 305 10.80 12.46 10.22
N SER A 306 11.94 13.14 10.32
CA SER A 306 12.17 14.16 11.35
C SER A 306 11.35 15.42 11.05
N LYS A 307 11.13 16.26 12.07
CA LYS A 307 10.52 17.60 11.87
C LYS A 307 11.34 18.50 10.93
N SER A 308 12.65 18.27 10.84
CA SER A 308 13.56 18.92 9.89
C SER A 308 13.55 18.32 8.47
N GLY A 309 12.71 17.31 8.20
CA GLY A 309 12.52 16.72 6.86
C GLY A 309 13.51 15.61 6.47
N HIS A 310 14.35 15.14 7.40
CA HIS A 310 15.24 14.01 7.15
C HIS A 310 14.45 12.70 7.23
N ASN A 311 14.73 11.76 6.33
CA ASN A 311 14.05 10.46 6.28
C ASN A 311 15.04 9.33 6.57
N ARG A 312 14.64 8.36 7.39
CA ARG A 312 15.42 7.15 7.69
C ARG A 312 14.52 5.93 7.74
N ILE A 313 15.06 4.81 7.27
CA ILE A 313 14.38 3.52 7.30
C ILE A 313 15.10 2.64 8.31
N PHE A 314 14.35 2.06 9.24
CA PHE A 314 14.84 1.09 10.21
C PHE A 314 14.23 -0.26 9.92
N SER A 315 15.08 -1.29 9.78
CA SER A 315 14.61 -2.68 9.79
C SER A 315 14.35 -3.11 11.23
N LEU A 316 13.19 -3.70 11.47
CA LEU A 316 12.79 -4.23 12.77
C LEU A 316 13.15 -5.71 12.96
N SER A 317 13.73 -6.35 11.92
CA SER A 317 14.03 -7.78 11.89
C SER A 317 15.42 -8.14 12.39
N LEU A 318 16.24 -7.16 12.80
CA LEU A 318 17.60 -7.41 13.26
C LEU A 318 17.60 -7.77 14.75
N ASP A 319 17.75 -9.06 15.04
CA ASP A 319 18.20 -9.50 16.35
C ASP A 319 19.65 -9.00 16.51
N TYR A 320 19.83 -7.95 17.31
CA TYR A 320 21.12 -7.31 17.57
C TYR A 320 22.20 -8.31 18.08
N ASN A 321 21.78 -9.48 18.57
CA ASN A 321 22.67 -10.53 19.05
C ASN A 321 23.31 -11.40 17.96
N GLU A 322 22.84 -11.38 16.71
CA GLU A 322 23.45 -12.18 15.63
C GLU A 322 24.60 -11.47 14.89
N GLY A 323 24.78 -10.15 15.12
CA GLY A 323 25.85 -9.34 14.51
C GLY A 323 27.23 -9.46 15.18
N LYS A 324 27.39 -10.31 16.21
CA LYS A 324 28.68 -10.67 16.79
C LYS A 324 29.06 -12.10 16.42
N ARG A 325 29.48 -12.30 15.18
CA ARG A 325 30.33 -13.43 14.78
C ARG A 325 31.50 -12.92 13.95
#